data_AF-A0AAE0FD92-F1
#
_entry.id   AF-A0AAE0FD92-F1
#
_cell.length_a   1.000
_cell.length_b   1.000
_cell.length_c   1.000
_cell.angle_alpha   90.00
_cell.angle_beta   90.00
_cell.angle_gamma   90.00
#
_symmetry.space_group_name_H-M   'P 1'
#
loop_
_entity.id
_entity.type
_entity.pdbx_description
1 polymer ?
#
loop_
_entity_poly.entity_id
_entity_poly.type
_entity_poly.pdbx_seq_one_letter_code
_entity_poly.pdbx_strand_id
1 'polypeptide(L)'
;MQIHNPRPLALGLVLVLFRAAHVQGCDMNADASYLRSLNDVVCSQVTGHNKNAVSSQAECNATCREECSCAFWLYCTEGSCDLAGDRDLTPGDTVRCYTGSYDKNISCRLSRLEGKWVGQSKHAPGVLVPTMTSPATNKRGFNGFGDEKHTCDAVRALNVTDAWFYTRQASRAPTNSCAQLGPTEVGAEFVPMITGVNMSEDLLEEPGTMIQRWKRSNVHFLLGYNEPDPSPSHPHSAGAAEAARDWRYVQRVAALFDPPLTLVSPAPASADFDEDGVSPWLDSFLGNCTQVVEECDPSLITRIAFHFDVGSSMDAENTTAMVERLTQRIDRIHERYGARPLWLTELACDECQ
;
A
#
# COMPACT_ATOMS: atom_id res chain seq x y z
N MET A 1 16.37 -52.66 -28.79
CA MET A 1 15.57 -51.46 -29.07
C MET A 1 14.29 -51.56 -28.24
N GLN A 2 14.35 -51.09 -26.99
CA GLN A 2 13.22 -51.12 -26.04
C GLN A 2 12.52 -49.76 -26.11
N ILE A 3 11.23 -49.77 -26.42
CA ILE A 3 10.38 -48.58 -26.41
C ILE A 3 9.65 -48.58 -25.07
N HIS A 4 10.01 -47.64 -24.19
CA HIS A 4 9.29 -47.37 -22.96
C HIS A 4 8.05 -46.52 -23.27
N ASN A 5 6.88 -47.03 -22.91
CA ASN A 5 5.64 -46.25 -22.81
C ASN A 5 5.63 -45.47 -21.47
N PRO A 6 5.39 -44.15 -21.46
CA PRO A 6 5.08 -43.44 -20.23
C PRO A 6 3.59 -43.59 -19.89
N ARG A 7 3.31 -43.88 -18.61
CA ARG A 7 1.97 -43.86 -18.02
C ARG A 7 1.48 -42.41 -17.85
N PRO A 8 0.17 -42.13 -17.96
CA PRO A 8 -0.38 -40.81 -17.67
C PRO A 8 -0.46 -40.59 -16.15
N LEU A 9 0.08 -39.46 -15.69
CA LEU A 9 -0.16 -38.94 -14.35
C LEU A 9 -1.60 -38.41 -14.27
N ALA A 10 -2.40 -39.04 -13.41
CA ALA A 10 -3.72 -38.55 -13.05
C ALA A 10 -3.60 -37.29 -12.18
N LEU A 11 -4.10 -36.16 -12.65
CA LEU A 11 -4.38 -35.00 -11.80
C LEU A 11 -5.54 -35.35 -10.88
N GLY A 12 -5.24 -35.55 -9.60
CA GLY A 12 -6.23 -35.60 -8.54
C GLY A 12 -6.74 -34.19 -8.24
N LEU A 13 -8.00 -33.94 -8.60
CA LEU A 13 -8.74 -32.74 -8.21
C LEU A 13 -9.10 -32.87 -6.71
N VAL A 14 -8.37 -32.17 -5.83
CA VAL A 14 -8.74 -32.05 -4.41
C VAL A 14 -9.73 -30.89 -4.29
N LEU A 15 -11.00 -31.22 -4.09
CA LEU A 15 -12.07 -30.27 -3.80
C LEU A 15 -12.00 -29.92 -2.29
N VAL A 16 -11.42 -28.78 -1.93
CA VAL A 16 -11.48 -28.25 -0.56
C VAL A 16 -12.67 -27.31 -0.45
N LEU A 17 -13.71 -27.77 0.27
CA LEU A 17 -14.87 -26.97 0.66
C LEU A 17 -14.48 -26.10 1.88
N PHE A 18 -14.36 -24.79 1.69
CA PHE A 18 -14.20 -23.85 2.80
C PHE A 18 -15.57 -23.39 3.31
N ARG A 19 -15.79 -23.55 4.63
CA ARG A 19 -16.83 -22.85 5.38
C ARG A 19 -16.47 -21.37 5.40
N ALA A 20 -17.33 -20.52 4.84
CA ALA A 20 -17.24 -19.08 4.96
C ALA A 20 -17.30 -18.67 6.44
N ALA A 21 -16.24 -18.06 6.95
CA ALA A 21 -16.29 -17.27 8.17
C ALA A 21 -16.86 -15.90 7.81
N HIS A 22 -17.95 -15.51 8.49
CA HIS A 22 -18.50 -14.16 8.44
C HIS A 22 -17.46 -13.16 8.97
N VAL A 23 -16.80 -12.44 8.07
CA VAL A 23 -16.14 -11.18 8.38
C VAL A 23 -17.14 -10.07 8.08
N GLN A 24 -17.37 -9.18 9.03
CA GLN A 24 -18.19 -7.97 8.87
C GLN A 24 -17.60 -7.09 7.76
N GLY A 25 -17.99 -7.37 6.51
CA GLY A 25 -17.95 -6.40 5.43
C GLY A 25 -18.93 -5.27 5.75
N CYS A 26 -18.65 -4.07 5.27
CA CYS A 26 -19.63 -3.00 5.23
C CYS A 26 -20.82 -3.48 4.37
N ASP A 27 -21.84 -4.01 5.03
CA ASP A 27 -22.90 -4.78 4.41
C ASP A 27 -23.88 -3.90 3.62
N MET A 28 -24.09 -4.31 2.37
CA MET A 28 -24.96 -3.71 1.38
C MET A 28 -26.40 -4.20 1.56
N ASN A 29 -27.34 -3.26 1.48
CA ASN A 29 -28.63 -3.51 0.86
C ASN A 29 -29.01 -2.24 0.09
N ALA A 30 -28.84 -2.28 -1.23
CA ALA A 30 -29.24 -1.22 -2.13
C ALA A 30 -30.62 -1.55 -2.70
N ASP A 31 -31.61 -0.76 -2.31
CA ASP A 31 -32.90 -0.72 -3.01
C ASP A 31 -32.76 0.25 -4.20
N ALA A 32 -32.98 -0.26 -5.41
CA ALA A 32 -32.52 0.32 -6.67
C ALA A 32 -33.42 1.44 -7.23
N SER A 33 -34.10 2.20 -6.39
CA SER A 33 -34.97 3.29 -6.84
C SER A 33 -34.69 4.56 -6.05
N TYR A 34 -33.81 5.43 -6.53
CA TYR A 34 -33.90 6.90 -6.40
C TYR A 34 -32.69 7.55 -7.10
N LEU A 35 -32.82 7.83 -8.39
CA LEU A 35 -31.94 8.77 -9.09
C LEU A 35 -32.61 10.14 -9.11
N ARG A 36 -32.16 11.04 -8.24
CA ARG A 36 -32.34 12.49 -8.44
C ARG A 36 -30.99 13.16 -8.35
N SER A 37 -30.75 14.13 -9.23
CA SER A 37 -29.65 15.09 -9.09
C SER A 37 -29.74 15.73 -7.71
N LEU A 38 -28.68 15.58 -6.91
CA LEU A 38 -28.62 15.93 -5.48
C LEU A 38 -28.11 17.36 -5.23
N ASN A 39 -28.26 18.27 -6.18
CA ASN A 39 -27.77 19.65 -6.06
C ASN A 39 -28.36 20.43 -4.84
N ASP A 40 -29.37 19.89 -4.15
CA ASP A 40 -30.17 20.63 -3.16
C ASP A 40 -30.34 19.92 -1.78
N VAL A 41 -29.57 18.86 -1.48
CA VAL A 41 -29.82 18.02 -0.28
C VAL A 41 -28.83 18.31 0.85
N VAL A 42 -29.34 18.79 1.99
CA VAL A 42 -28.58 18.86 3.26
C VAL A 42 -29.17 17.84 4.23
N CYS A 43 -28.36 16.90 4.70
CA CYS A 43 -28.81 15.92 5.69
C CYS A 43 -28.79 16.59 7.08
N SER A 44 -29.96 16.81 7.70
CA SER A 44 -30.06 17.53 8.99
C SER A 44 -29.41 16.80 10.18
N GLN A 45 -28.89 15.59 9.95
CA GLN A 45 -28.18 14.77 10.93
C GLN A 45 -26.80 14.35 10.43
N VAL A 46 -26.15 15.16 9.57
CA VAL A 46 -24.69 15.09 9.44
C VAL A 46 -24.13 15.35 10.84
N THR A 47 -23.78 14.30 11.56
CA THR A 47 -22.84 14.41 12.66
C THR A 47 -21.52 14.76 12.01
N GLY A 48 -21.13 16.03 12.09
CA GLY A 48 -19.82 16.48 11.62
C GLY A 48 -18.78 15.74 12.42
N HIS A 49 -18.35 14.58 11.91
CA HIS A 49 -17.46 13.71 12.67
C HIS A 49 -16.12 14.39 12.88
N ASN A 50 -15.73 15.30 11.98
CA ASN A 50 -14.65 16.24 12.18
C ASN A 50 -15.00 17.58 11.49
N LYS A 51 -15.07 18.67 12.26
CA LYS A 51 -15.11 20.04 11.72
C LYS A 51 -13.67 20.44 11.44
N ASN A 52 -13.18 20.12 10.25
CA ASN A 52 -11.80 20.44 9.88
C ASN A 52 -11.77 21.82 9.21
N ALA A 53 -10.92 22.71 9.75
CA ALA A 53 -10.51 23.89 9.02
C ALA A 53 -9.75 23.42 7.78
N VAL A 54 -10.24 23.81 6.61
CA VAL A 54 -9.62 23.49 5.32
C VAL A 54 -9.50 24.78 4.51
N SER A 55 -8.48 24.89 3.69
CA SER A 55 -8.24 26.06 2.85
C SER A 55 -8.99 26.00 1.51
N SER A 56 -9.40 24.81 1.07
CA SER A 56 -10.00 24.62 -0.26
C SER A 56 -11.01 23.48 -0.34
N GLN A 57 -11.84 23.52 -1.39
CA GLN A 57 -12.77 22.45 -1.73
C GLN A 57 -12.05 21.13 -2.04
N ALA A 58 -10.88 21.20 -2.69
CA ALA A 58 -10.06 20.03 -3.02
C ALA A 58 -9.56 19.34 -1.74
N GLU A 59 -9.11 20.13 -0.77
CA GLU A 59 -8.69 19.65 0.54
C GLU A 59 -9.86 19.00 1.30
N CYS A 60 -11.05 19.60 1.29
CA CYS A 60 -12.24 18.98 1.91
C CYS A 60 -12.62 17.63 1.29
N ASN A 61 -12.57 17.53 -0.04
CA ASN A 61 -12.77 16.27 -0.75
C ASN A 61 -11.70 15.24 -0.36
N ALA A 62 -10.44 15.65 -0.25
CA ALA A 62 -9.35 14.78 0.17
C ALA A 62 -9.56 14.27 1.62
N THR A 63 -9.94 15.14 2.55
CA THR A 63 -10.28 14.76 3.94
C THR A 63 -11.36 13.68 3.98
N CYS A 64 -12.42 13.82 3.19
CA CYS A 64 -13.46 12.80 3.11
C CYS A 64 -12.98 11.50 2.48
N ARG A 65 -12.14 11.59 1.44
CA ARG A 65 -11.50 10.41 0.83
C ARG A 65 -10.61 9.66 1.81
N GLU A 66 -10.17 10.29 2.89
CA GLU A 66 -9.34 9.69 3.93
C GLU A 66 -10.16 9.01 5.05
N GLU A 67 -11.42 9.38 5.26
CA GLU A 67 -12.29 8.81 6.30
C GLU A 67 -13.22 7.72 5.75
N CYS A 68 -13.22 6.50 6.34
CA CYS A 68 -14.08 5.40 5.90
C CYS A 68 -15.55 5.57 6.27
N SER A 69 -15.80 6.31 7.35
CA SER A 69 -17.13 6.76 7.70
C SER A 69 -17.62 7.84 6.74
N CYS A 70 -16.76 8.54 6.00
CA CYS A 70 -17.19 9.66 5.18
C CYS A 70 -17.94 9.18 3.93
N ALA A 71 -19.27 9.20 4.02
CA ALA A 71 -20.19 8.91 2.93
C ALA A 71 -20.42 10.15 2.05
N PHE A 72 -20.22 11.34 2.61
CA PHE A 72 -20.36 12.61 1.91
C PHE A 72 -19.50 13.68 2.58
N TRP A 73 -19.13 14.69 1.80
CA TRP A 73 -18.49 15.89 2.31
C TRP A 73 -19.18 17.14 1.79
N LEU A 74 -19.08 18.20 2.59
CA LEU A 74 -19.61 19.50 2.28
C LEU A 74 -18.55 20.56 2.56
N TYR A 75 -18.27 21.40 1.56
CA TYR A 75 -17.33 22.51 1.67
C TYR A 75 -18.08 23.84 1.75
N CYS A 76 -17.78 24.61 2.80
CA CYS A 76 -18.30 25.94 3.03
C CYS A 76 -17.27 27.00 2.68
N THR A 77 -17.65 27.96 1.85
CA THR A 77 -16.89 29.20 1.64
C THR A 77 -17.21 30.23 2.72
N GLU A 78 -16.41 31.28 2.80
CA GLU A 78 -16.58 32.35 3.78
C GLU A 78 -18.01 32.93 3.80
N GLY A 79 -18.64 32.93 4.98
CA GLY A 79 -20.00 33.46 5.20
C GLY A 79 -21.15 32.61 4.61
N SER A 80 -20.87 31.42 4.06
CA SER A 80 -21.87 30.61 3.36
C SER A 80 -22.65 29.64 4.26
N CYS A 81 -22.08 29.21 5.39
CA CYS A 81 -22.68 28.16 6.22
C CYS A 81 -23.01 28.66 7.61
N ASP A 82 -24.17 29.29 7.74
CA ASP A 82 -24.81 29.53 9.03
C ASP A 82 -25.54 28.24 9.44
N LEU A 83 -24.83 27.32 10.11
CA LEU A 83 -25.51 26.20 10.78
C LEU A 83 -26.18 26.78 12.02
N ALA A 84 -27.44 27.16 11.87
CA ALA A 84 -28.26 27.71 12.95
C ALA A 84 -28.18 26.82 14.21
N GLY A 85 -27.47 27.29 15.24
CA GLY A 85 -27.35 26.61 16.54
C GLY A 85 -25.93 26.51 17.10
N ASP A 86 -24.88 26.74 16.30
CA ASP A 86 -23.49 26.64 16.76
C ASP A 86 -23.04 27.98 17.36
N ARG A 87 -23.04 28.09 18.70
CA ARG A 87 -22.68 29.34 19.41
C ARG A 87 -21.17 29.56 19.53
N ASP A 88 -20.37 28.61 19.04
CA ASP A 88 -18.90 28.61 19.11
C ASP A 88 -18.27 28.94 17.75
N LEU A 89 -18.73 30.01 17.10
CA LEU A 89 -18.09 30.56 15.91
C LEU A 89 -17.17 31.71 16.30
N THR A 90 -15.86 31.49 16.25
CA THR A 90 -14.87 32.55 16.35
C THR A 90 -14.71 33.26 15.00
N PRO A 91 -14.65 34.61 14.96
CA PRO A 91 -14.32 35.34 13.74
C PRO A 91 -12.98 34.84 13.17
N GLY A 92 -12.99 34.27 11.97
CA GLY A 92 -11.83 33.63 11.33
C GLY A 92 -12.04 32.17 10.91
N ASP A 93 -13.10 31.51 11.41
CA ASP A 93 -13.41 30.10 11.12
C ASP A 93 -14.20 29.90 9.81
N THR A 94 -13.91 30.68 8.78
CA THR A 94 -14.84 30.94 7.68
C THR A 94 -14.85 29.90 6.56
N VAL A 95 -13.94 28.92 6.58
CA VAL A 95 -13.90 27.82 5.61
C VAL A 95 -13.83 26.49 6.35
N ARG A 96 -14.89 25.67 6.22
CA ARG A 96 -15.02 24.40 6.95
C ARG A 96 -15.35 23.26 6.00
N CYS A 97 -14.73 22.11 6.27
CA CYS A 97 -15.11 20.83 5.71
C CYS A 97 -15.99 20.09 6.71
N TYR A 98 -17.12 19.59 6.24
CA TYR A 98 -17.96 18.67 7.00
C TYR A 98 -17.89 17.31 6.34
N THR A 99 -17.31 16.35 7.04
CA THR A 99 -17.35 14.92 6.67
C THR A 99 -18.34 14.20 7.58
N GLY A 100 -19.03 13.20 7.04
CA GLY A 100 -20.02 12.46 7.83
C GLY A 100 -20.37 11.11 7.24
N SER A 101 -20.86 10.22 8.10
CA SER A 101 -21.39 8.90 7.72
C SER A 101 -22.88 8.93 7.45
N TYR A 102 -23.32 7.98 6.64
CA TYR A 102 -24.74 7.71 6.46
C TYR A 102 -25.19 6.75 7.55
N ASP A 103 -26.00 7.23 8.51
CA ASP A 103 -26.85 6.34 9.29
C ASP A 103 -28.09 6.03 8.43
N LYS A 104 -28.41 4.74 8.28
CA LYS A 104 -29.53 4.22 7.47
C LYS A 104 -30.89 4.78 7.91
N ASN A 105 -30.96 5.40 9.10
CA ASN A 105 -32.16 6.05 9.63
C ASN A 105 -32.25 7.57 9.36
N ILE A 106 -31.27 8.17 8.67
CA ILE A 106 -31.25 9.62 8.42
C ILE A 106 -32.11 9.96 7.20
N SER A 107 -33.18 10.73 7.43
CA SER A 107 -33.89 11.40 6.34
C SER A 107 -33.11 12.65 5.91
N CYS A 108 -32.48 12.61 4.74
CA CYS A 108 -31.93 13.84 4.15
C CYS A 108 -33.08 14.70 3.61
N ARG A 109 -33.15 15.96 4.05
CA ARG A 109 -34.17 16.90 3.57
C ARG A 109 -33.57 17.80 2.50
N LEU A 110 -34.34 18.10 1.47
CA LEU A 110 -34.02 19.22 0.58
C LEU A 110 -33.97 20.47 1.44
N SER A 111 -32.80 21.08 1.53
CA SER A 111 -32.63 22.29 2.32
C SER A 111 -32.96 23.48 1.42
N ARG A 112 -33.63 24.50 1.97
CA ARG A 112 -33.87 25.77 1.28
C ARG A 112 -32.60 26.65 1.15
N LEU A 113 -31.42 26.11 1.47
CA LEU A 113 -30.15 26.82 1.33
C LEU A 113 -29.67 26.72 -0.12
N GLU A 114 -30.41 27.35 -1.02
CA GLU A 114 -30.01 27.54 -2.41
C GLU A 114 -28.64 28.25 -2.45
N GLY A 115 -27.67 27.66 -3.16
CA GLY A 115 -26.48 28.36 -3.63
C GLY A 115 -25.32 28.56 -2.65
N LYS A 116 -25.31 27.91 -1.48
CA LYS A 116 -24.26 28.11 -0.45
C LYS A 116 -23.25 26.97 -0.29
N TRP A 117 -23.35 25.92 -1.12
CA TRP A 117 -22.50 24.73 -1.04
C TRP A 117 -21.85 24.47 -2.40
N VAL A 118 -20.53 24.30 -2.42
CA VAL A 118 -19.76 24.32 -3.69
C VAL A 118 -19.28 22.93 -4.11
N GLY A 119 -19.46 21.88 -3.29
CA GLY A 119 -18.94 20.56 -3.58
C GLY A 119 -19.73 19.40 -3.01
N GLN A 120 -19.86 18.34 -3.82
CA GLN A 120 -20.37 17.02 -3.46
C GLN A 120 -19.35 15.98 -3.92
N SER A 121 -19.27 14.86 -3.19
CA SER A 121 -18.65 13.63 -3.69
C SER A 121 -19.20 13.27 -5.09
N LYS A 122 -18.33 12.98 -6.06
CA LYS A 122 -18.72 12.44 -7.38
C LYS A 122 -19.25 11.00 -7.29
N HIS A 123 -19.15 10.35 -6.13
CA HIS A 123 -19.57 8.98 -5.91
C HIS A 123 -21.01 8.96 -5.39
N ALA A 124 -21.84 8.09 -5.96
CA ALA A 124 -23.21 7.93 -5.52
C ALA A 124 -23.26 7.51 -4.03
N PRO A 125 -24.24 7.99 -3.25
CA PRO A 125 -24.44 7.55 -1.87
C PRO A 125 -24.47 6.02 -1.78
N GLY A 126 -23.66 5.44 -0.90
CA GLY A 126 -23.55 3.98 -0.72
C GLY A 126 -22.51 3.27 -1.60
N VAL A 127 -21.81 3.97 -2.50
CA VAL A 127 -20.64 3.40 -3.19
C VAL A 127 -19.42 3.55 -2.29
N LEU A 128 -19.13 2.49 -1.54
CA LEU A 128 -17.86 2.34 -0.83
C LEU A 128 -16.73 2.39 -1.86
N VAL A 129 -15.71 3.23 -1.66
CA VAL A 129 -14.43 3.11 -2.40
C VAL A 129 -13.47 2.24 -1.59
N PRO A 130 -13.63 0.91 -1.66
CA PRO A 130 -12.50 0.02 -1.72
C PRO A 130 -12.63 -0.81 -2.99
N THR A 131 -11.63 -0.72 -3.84
CA THR A 131 -11.40 -1.76 -4.84
C THR A 131 -9.91 -1.98 -4.87
N MET A 132 -9.42 -2.85 -3.98
CA MET A 132 -8.30 -3.66 -4.42
C MET A 132 -8.76 -4.27 -5.75
N THR A 133 -8.12 -3.81 -6.82
CA THR A 133 -8.35 -4.30 -8.18
C THR A 133 -7.41 -5.47 -8.40
N SER A 134 -6.98 -5.73 -9.63
CA SER A 134 -5.87 -6.68 -9.82
C SER A 134 -4.54 -6.01 -9.45
N PRO A 135 -3.53 -6.77 -9.00
CA PRO A 135 -2.19 -6.25 -8.81
C PRO A 135 -1.66 -5.60 -10.09
N ALA A 136 -0.80 -4.60 -9.96
CA ALA A 136 -0.16 -3.97 -11.10
C ALA A 136 0.66 -5.01 -11.88
N THR A 137 0.51 -5.03 -13.20
CA THR A 137 1.17 -6.02 -14.06
C THR A 137 2.49 -5.51 -14.64
N ASN A 138 2.73 -4.20 -14.58
CA ASN A 138 3.97 -3.60 -15.06
C ASN A 138 5.12 -3.99 -14.13
N LYS A 139 6.20 -4.55 -14.68
CA LYS A 139 7.38 -4.92 -13.90
C LYS A 139 8.18 -3.70 -13.44
N ARG A 140 8.15 -2.62 -14.22
CA ARG A 140 8.79 -1.36 -13.84
C ARG A 140 8.03 -0.80 -12.64
N GLY A 141 8.76 -0.51 -11.57
CA GLY A 141 8.25 0.18 -10.39
C GLY A 141 9.04 1.46 -10.13
N PHE A 142 8.58 2.23 -9.15
CA PHE A 142 9.23 3.46 -8.71
C PHE A 142 9.46 3.44 -7.20
N ASN A 143 10.69 3.70 -6.78
CA ASN A 143 11.01 4.02 -5.38
C ASN A 143 11.07 5.55 -5.25
N GLY A 144 10.17 6.15 -4.47
CA GLY A 144 10.19 7.59 -4.24
C GLY A 144 9.15 8.05 -3.25
N PHE A 145 8.94 9.37 -3.14
CA PHE A 145 8.05 10.02 -2.15
C PHE A 145 8.46 9.87 -0.68
N GLY A 146 9.63 9.29 -0.40
CA GLY A 146 10.20 9.24 0.95
C GLY A 146 10.83 10.56 1.40
N ASP A 147 11.11 11.49 0.47
CA ASP A 147 11.68 12.81 0.75
C ASP A 147 10.91 13.93 0.01
N GLU A 148 11.23 15.17 0.39
CA GLU A 148 10.61 16.38 -0.18
C GLU A 148 10.99 16.64 -1.64
N LYS A 149 11.98 15.92 -2.20
CA LYS A 149 12.48 16.15 -3.57
C LYS A 149 11.58 15.49 -4.61
N HIS A 150 10.83 14.46 -4.22
CA HIS A 150 9.91 13.76 -5.11
C HIS A 150 8.55 14.47 -5.11
N THR A 151 8.22 15.12 -6.22
CA THR A 151 6.89 15.69 -6.45
C THR A 151 5.95 14.63 -7.03
N CYS A 152 4.65 14.82 -6.85
CA CYS A 152 3.64 13.91 -7.39
C CYS A 152 3.60 13.85 -8.93
N ASP A 153 4.27 14.81 -9.59
CA ASP A 153 4.43 14.82 -11.03
C ASP A 153 5.53 13.87 -11.52
N ALA A 154 6.41 13.37 -10.64
CA ALA A 154 7.49 12.46 -11.01
C ALA A 154 6.97 11.20 -11.71
N VAL A 155 5.86 10.63 -11.23
CA VAL A 155 5.26 9.41 -11.81
C VAL A 155 4.71 9.67 -13.21
N ARG A 156 4.17 10.87 -13.47
CA ARG A 156 3.74 11.29 -14.81
C ARG A 156 4.93 11.52 -15.72
N ALA A 157 5.96 12.22 -15.23
CA ALA A 157 7.18 12.52 -15.97
C ALA A 157 7.93 11.24 -16.38
N LEU A 158 7.94 10.22 -15.52
CA LEU A 158 8.55 8.92 -15.78
C LEU A 158 7.66 7.98 -16.62
N ASN A 159 6.40 8.38 -16.90
CA ASN A 159 5.40 7.57 -17.59
C ASN A 159 5.21 6.19 -16.92
N VAL A 160 5.06 6.20 -15.59
CA VAL A 160 4.87 5.00 -14.74
C VAL A 160 3.57 5.08 -13.93
N THR A 161 2.56 5.76 -14.45
CA THR A 161 1.25 5.88 -13.78
C THR A 161 0.51 4.54 -13.65
N ASP A 162 0.84 3.55 -14.48
CA ASP A 162 0.31 2.19 -14.44
C ASP A 162 1.20 1.20 -13.64
N ALA A 163 2.28 1.71 -13.03
CA ALA A 163 3.26 0.91 -12.29
C ALA A 163 2.92 0.78 -10.80
N TRP A 164 3.59 -0.17 -10.15
CA TRP A 164 3.66 -0.21 -8.69
C TRP A 164 4.73 0.76 -8.17
N PHE A 165 4.60 1.20 -6.93
CA PHE A 165 5.58 2.05 -6.26
C PHE A 165 5.70 1.75 -4.77
N TYR A 166 6.82 2.14 -4.16
CA TYR A 166 7.01 2.09 -2.72
C TYR A 166 7.84 3.29 -2.22
N THR A 167 7.83 3.51 -0.91
CA THR A 167 8.40 4.70 -0.25
C THR A 167 9.44 4.36 0.83
N ARG A 168 9.89 3.09 0.88
CA ARG A 168 10.61 2.48 2.01
C ARG A 168 9.89 2.55 3.35
N GLN A 169 8.57 2.77 3.36
CA GLN A 169 7.77 2.88 4.59
C GLN A 169 6.42 2.17 4.44
N ALA A 170 5.72 1.98 5.56
CA ALA A 170 4.34 1.48 5.57
C ALA A 170 3.32 2.51 5.02
N SER A 171 3.74 3.77 4.87
CA SER A 171 2.90 4.87 4.38
C SER A 171 3.26 5.25 2.94
N ARG A 172 2.24 5.47 2.10
CA ARG A 172 2.37 5.82 0.67
C ARG A 172 2.99 7.18 0.38
N ALA A 173 3.02 8.07 1.36
CA ALA A 173 3.51 9.45 1.22
C ALA A 173 3.71 10.02 2.64
N PRO A 174 4.79 9.62 3.33
CA PRO A 174 5.00 9.96 4.73
C PRO A 174 5.32 11.44 4.97
N THR A 175 5.88 12.12 3.97
CA THR A 175 6.50 13.45 4.14
C THR A 175 6.04 14.49 3.11
N ASN A 176 5.11 14.17 2.20
CA ASN A 176 4.72 15.09 1.14
C ASN A 176 3.21 15.11 0.84
N SER A 177 2.80 16.10 0.04
CA SER A 177 1.42 16.35 -0.35
C SER A 177 0.80 15.27 -1.25
N CYS A 178 1.58 14.28 -1.72
CA CYS A 178 1.07 13.19 -2.55
C CYS A 178 0.14 12.26 -1.77
N ALA A 179 0.14 12.31 -0.44
CA ALA A 179 -0.83 11.62 0.41
C ALA A 179 -2.28 12.01 0.08
N GLN A 180 -2.49 13.27 -0.34
CA GLN A 180 -3.81 13.85 -0.62
C GLN A 180 -4.34 13.44 -2.00
N LEU A 181 -3.48 12.89 -2.86
CA LEU A 181 -3.85 12.47 -4.20
C LEU A 181 -4.58 11.12 -4.19
N GLY A 182 -5.44 10.95 -5.20
CA GLY A 182 -6.20 9.72 -5.39
C GLY A 182 -5.30 8.54 -5.77
N PRO A 183 -5.81 7.30 -5.63
CA PRO A 183 -5.06 6.07 -5.88
C PRO A 183 -4.39 6.07 -7.26
N THR A 184 -5.07 6.56 -8.29
CA THR A 184 -4.62 6.55 -9.69
C THR A 184 -3.70 7.70 -10.08
N GLU A 185 -3.39 8.61 -9.16
CA GLU A 185 -2.62 9.82 -9.45
C GLU A 185 -1.13 9.68 -9.10
N VAL A 186 -0.77 8.67 -8.29
CA VAL A 186 0.59 8.40 -7.80
C VAL A 186 1.13 7.03 -8.24
N GLY A 187 0.31 6.16 -8.83
CA GLY A 187 0.68 4.85 -9.36
C GLY A 187 -0.53 3.92 -9.44
N ALA A 188 -0.39 2.71 -10.00
CA ALA A 188 -1.47 1.72 -10.02
C ALA A 188 -1.57 0.90 -8.72
N GLU A 189 -0.46 0.76 -8.00
CA GLU A 189 -0.37 -0.03 -6.78
C GLU A 189 0.71 0.54 -5.85
N PHE A 190 0.34 0.79 -4.60
CA PHE A 190 1.32 1.01 -3.55
C PHE A 190 1.77 -0.34 -2.97
N VAL A 191 3.06 -0.47 -2.69
CA VAL A 191 3.62 -1.63 -2.01
C VAL A 191 4.26 -1.14 -0.69
N PRO A 192 3.59 -1.31 0.46
CA PRO A 192 4.17 -0.95 1.75
C PRO A 192 5.39 -1.79 2.07
N MET A 193 6.29 -1.21 2.86
CA MET A 193 7.47 -1.86 3.38
C MET A 193 7.51 -1.76 4.91
N ILE A 194 7.78 -2.89 5.58
CA ILE A 194 8.18 -2.89 6.98
C ILE A 194 9.68 -2.67 7.01
N THR A 195 10.13 -1.43 7.23
CA THR A 195 11.53 -1.03 6.97
C THR A 195 12.54 -1.72 7.91
N GLY A 196 12.14 -1.99 9.15
CA GLY A 196 12.99 -2.63 10.16
C GLY A 196 12.19 -3.44 11.17
N VAL A 197 12.91 -4.15 12.03
CA VAL A 197 12.34 -4.94 13.13
C VAL A 197 11.56 -4.08 14.13
N ASN A 198 10.58 -4.66 14.81
CA ASN A 198 9.68 -4.04 15.79
C ASN A 198 8.63 -3.06 15.21
N MET A 199 8.70 -2.70 13.92
CA MET A 199 7.71 -1.79 13.31
C MET A 199 6.34 -2.44 13.08
N SER A 200 6.27 -3.77 12.99
CA SER A 200 5.03 -4.47 12.71
C SER A 200 4.11 -4.60 13.92
N GLU A 201 4.66 -4.56 15.14
CA GLU A 201 3.83 -4.59 16.35
C GLU A 201 2.94 -3.34 16.42
N ASP A 202 3.50 -2.16 16.15
CA ASP A 202 2.76 -0.88 16.12
C ASP A 202 1.59 -0.91 15.12
N LEU A 203 1.78 -1.54 13.95
CA LEU A 203 0.73 -1.68 12.94
C LEU A 203 -0.41 -2.60 13.38
N LEU A 204 -0.14 -3.52 14.32
CA LEU A 204 -1.12 -4.45 14.86
C LEU A 204 -1.92 -3.88 16.03
N GLU A 205 -1.51 -2.76 16.63
CA GLU A 205 -2.25 -2.11 17.72
C GLU A 205 -3.57 -1.50 17.25
N GLU A 206 -3.54 -0.74 16.13
CA GLU A 206 -4.71 -0.10 15.54
C GLU A 206 -4.83 -0.37 14.02
N PRO A 207 -5.05 -1.65 13.61
CA PRO A 207 -4.91 -2.07 12.22
C PRO A 207 -5.98 -1.47 11.29
N GLY A 208 -7.12 -1.02 11.84
CA GLY A 208 -8.25 -0.53 11.06
C GLY A 208 -7.88 0.60 10.11
N THR A 209 -7.14 1.60 10.58
CA THR A 209 -6.73 2.75 9.75
C THR A 209 -5.74 2.32 8.66
N MET A 210 -4.78 1.46 8.99
CA MET A 210 -3.80 0.94 8.04
C MET A 210 -4.48 0.11 6.94
N ILE A 211 -5.31 -0.88 7.30
CA ILE A 211 -6.02 -1.75 6.35
C ILE A 211 -6.78 -0.91 5.33
N GLN A 212 -7.47 0.13 5.79
CA GLN A 212 -8.27 0.97 4.92
C GLN A 212 -7.43 1.81 3.96
N ARG A 213 -6.33 2.40 4.45
CA ARG A 213 -5.38 3.12 3.60
C ARG A 213 -4.78 2.19 2.54
N TRP A 214 -4.35 0.99 2.93
CA TRP A 214 -3.75 0.01 2.01
C TRP A 214 -4.75 -0.53 0.98
N LYS A 215 -6.00 -0.83 1.38
CA LYS A 215 -7.05 -1.22 0.43
C LYS A 215 -7.33 -0.13 -0.61
N ARG A 216 -7.32 1.14 -0.20
CA ARG A 216 -7.49 2.28 -1.12
C ARG A 216 -6.30 2.48 -2.05
N SER A 217 -5.10 2.08 -1.63
CA SER A 217 -3.88 2.14 -2.44
C SER A 217 -3.59 0.86 -3.22
N ASN A 218 -4.60 0.00 -3.40
CA ASN A 218 -4.51 -1.22 -4.20
C ASN A 218 -3.39 -2.18 -3.76
N VAL A 219 -3.08 -2.22 -2.46
CA VAL A 219 -1.97 -3.02 -1.91
C VAL A 219 -2.26 -4.52 -2.02
N HIS A 220 -1.42 -5.27 -2.73
CA HIS A 220 -1.43 -6.73 -2.74
C HIS A 220 -0.15 -7.38 -2.23
N PHE A 221 0.94 -6.61 -2.15
CA PHE A 221 2.24 -7.08 -1.70
C PHE A 221 2.67 -6.36 -0.42
N LEU A 222 3.49 -7.02 0.39
CA LEU A 222 4.14 -6.41 1.55
C LEU A 222 5.63 -6.72 1.49
N LEU A 223 6.45 -5.68 1.39
CA LEU A 223 7.91 -5.77 1.41
C LEU A 223 8.40 -5.94 2.85
N GLY A 224 9.37 -6.83 3.05
CA GLY A 224 10.07 -7.02 4.31
C GLY A 224 11.10 -5.93 4.61
N TYR A 225 11.97 -6.22 5.59
CA TYR A 225 13.00 -5.29 6.08
C TYR A 225 13.96 -4.80 5.00
N ASN A 226 14.35 -3.53 5.08
CA ASN A 226 15.27 -2.88 4.17
C ASN A 226 16.70 -2.94 4.71
N GLU A 227 17.59 -3.62 3.99
CA GLU A 227 19.02 -3.77 4.33
C GLU A 227 19.24 -4.14 5.81
N PRO A 228 18.58 -5.21 6.30
CA PRO A 228 18.71 -5.61 7.69
C PRO A 228 20.08 -6.24 7.98
N ASP A 229 20.89 -6.52 6.97
CA ASP A 229 22.25 -7.02 7.12
C ASP A 229 23.13 -6.01 7.89
N PRO A 230 23.97 -6.48 8.83
CA PRO A 230 24.78 -5.59 9.66
C PRO A 230 25.79 -4.76 8.85
N SER A 231 25.58 -3.44 8.83
CA SER A 231 26.53 -2.46 8.31
C SER A 231 26.43 -1.14 9.09
N PRO A 232 27.53 -0.40 9.30
CA PRO A 232 27.49 0.92 9.93
C PRO A 232 26.58 1.95 9.24
N SER A 233 26.32 1.77 7.94
CA SER A 233 25.47 2.66 7.13
C SER A 233 24.00 2.24 7.08
N HIS A 234 23.62 1.09 7.64
CA HIS A 234 22.24 0.57 7.57
C HIS A 234 21.46 0.92 8.85
N PRO A 235 20.55 1.92 8.80
CA PRO A 235 19.81 2.38 9.98
C PRO A 235 18.83 1.36 10.54
N HIS A 236 18.53 0.29 9.78
CA HIS A 236 17.61 -0.78 10.15
C HIS A 236 18.30 -2.14 10.26
N SER A 237 19.62 -2.15 10.45
CA SER A 237 20.38 -3.38 10.66
C SER A 237 19.87 -4.16 11.88
N ALA A 238 19.72 -5.47 11.71
CA ALA A 238 19.24 -6.39 12.73
C ALA A 238 19.86 -7.78 12.54
N GLY A 239 20.04 -8.53 13.62
CA GLY A 239 20.50 -9.91 13.51
C GLY A 239 19.46 -10.79 12.82
N ALA A 240 19.87 -11.72 11.96
CA ALA A 240 18.95 -12.61 11.24
C ALA A 240 18.00 -13.39 12.17
N ALA A 241 18.47 -13.82 13.34
CA ALA A 241 17.63 -14.50 14.34
C ALA A 241 16.64 -13.57 15.04
N GLU A 242 16.98 -12.29 15.20
CA GLU A 242 16.06 -11.27 15.72
C GLU A 242 14.98 -10.94 14.70
N ALA A 243 15.38 -10.69 13.45
CA ALA A 243 14.45 -10.49 12.35
C ALA A 243 13.49 -11.67 12.17
N ALA A 244 13.98 -12.92 12.29
CA ALA A 244 13.11 -14.09 12.23
C ALA A 244 12.08 -14.14 13.37
N ARG A 245 12.43 -13.69 14.58
CA ARG A 245 11.49 -13.60 15.72
C ARG A 245 10.43 -12.52 15.48
N ASP A 246 10.82 -11.39 14.90
CA ASP A 246 9.92 -10.29 14.59
C ASP A 246 9.00 -10.62 13.39
N TRP A 247 9.47 -11.41 12.42
CA TRP A 247 8.75 -11.69 11.18
C TRP A 247 7.35 -12.28 11.36
N ARG A 248 7.08 -12.96 12.49
CA ARG A 248 5.73 -13.44 12.84
C ARG A 248 4.70 -12.30 12.82
N TYR A 249 5.10 -11.07 13.18
CA TYR A 249 4.22 -9.91 13.15
C TYR A 249 4.00 -9.40 11.72
N VAL A 250 5.03 -9.42 10.87
CA VAL A 250 4.89 -9.11 9.44
C VAL A 250 3.86 -10.05 8.79
N GLN A 251 3.94 -11.35 9.08
CA GLN A 251 2.97 -12.34 8.60
C GLN A 251 1.56 -12.05 9.11
N ARG A 252 1.42 -11.67 10.38
CA ARG A 252 0.12 -11.29 10.96
C ARG A 252 -0.45 -10.06 10.28
N VAL A 253 0.36 -9.04 9.99
CA VAL A 253 -0.06 -7.85 9.24
C VAL A 253 -0.60 -8.25 7.87
N ALA A 254 0.12 -9.11 7.12
CA ALA A 254 -0.36 -9.59 5.82
C ALA A 254 -1.66 -10.40 5.91
N ALA A 255 -1.83 -11.19 6.98
CA ALA A 255 -3.01 -12.02 7.23
C ALA A 255 -4.27 -11.22 7.61
N LEU A 256 -4.16 -9.91 7.88
CA LEU A 256 -5.32 -9.04 8.12
C LEU A 256 -6.14 -8.75 6.85
N PHE A 257 -5.61 -9.11 5.68
CA PHE A 257 -6.24 -8.88 4.38
C PHE A 257 -6.90 -10.15 3.86
N ASP A 258 -7.92 -9.98 3.02
CA ASP A 258 -8.62 -11.08 2.33
C ASP A 258 -8.70 -10.77 0.82
N PRO A 259 -7.95 -11.50 -0.04
CA PRO A 259 -6.94 -12.50 0.34
C PRO A 259 -5.76 -11.88 1.11
N PRO A 260 -4.97 -12.67 1.86
CA PRO A 260 -3.76 -12.17 2.53
C PRO A 260 -2.79 -11.51 1.56
N LEU A 261 -2.06 -10.49 2.04
CA LEU A 261 -1.03 -9.86 1.22
C LEU A 261 0.08 -10.85 0.88
N THR A 262 0.62 -10.73 -0.32
CA THR A 262 1.75 -11.54 -0.77
C THR A 262 3.03 -11.01 -0.14
N LEU A 263 3.66 -11.82 0.72
CA LEU A 263 4.91 -11.45 1.37
C LEU A 263 6.09 -11.56 0.41
N VAL A 264 6.88 -10.49 0.38
CA VAL A 264 8.20 -10.44 -0.24
C VAL A 264 9.24 -10.45 0.89
N SER A 265 10.35 -11.16 0.70
CA SER A 265 11.40 -11.29 1.72
C SER A 265 11.94 -9.92 2.17
N PRO A 266 12.66 -9.87 3.30
CA PRO A 266 13.61 -8.79 3.52
C PRO A 266 14.56 -8.64 2.32
N ALA A 267 15.06 -7.43 2.10
CA ALA A 267 15.98 -7.09 1.01
C ALA A 267 17.36 -6.74 1.61
N PRO A 268 18.28 -7.70 1.74
CA PRO A 268 19.66 -7.40 2.10
C PRO A 268 20.30 -6.45 1.09
N ALA A 269 21.28 -5.67 1.55
CA ALA A 269 22.07 -4.80 0.70
C ALA A 269 22.79 -5.59 -0.39
N SER A 270 23.13 -4.92 -1.49
CA SER A 270 23.80 -5.56 -2.63
C SER A 270 25.11 -6.26 -2.25
N ALA A 271 25.80 -5.77 -1.20
CA ALA A 271 27.08 -6.31 -0.73
C ALA A 271 26.94 -7.61 0.07
N ASP A 272 25.75 -7.94 0.60
CA ASP A 272 25.52 -9.20 1.31
C ASP A 272 25.39 -10.37 0.32
N PHE A 273 25.10 -10.11 -0.96
CA PHE A 273 25.04 -11.12 -2.01
C PHE A 273 26.39 -11.36 -2.69
N ASP A 274 26.90 -12.59 -2.63
CA ASP A 274 28.11 -12.99 -3.35
C ASP A 274 27.84 -13.36 -4.83
N GLU A 275 28.87 -13.80 -5.54
CA GLU A 275 28.81 -14.18 -6.97
C GLU A 275 27.92 -15.39 -7.23
N ASP A 276 27.71 -16.25 -6.22
CA ASP A 276 26.86 -17.43 -6.26
C ASP A 276 25.43 -17.14 -5.77
N GLY A 277 25.09 -15.86 -5.56
CA GLY A 277 23.77 -15.43 -5.10
C GLY A 277 23.48 -15.77 -3.64
N VAL A 278 24.51 -16.13 -2.86
CA VAL A 278 24.42 -16.40 -1.43
C VAL A 278 24.31 -15.08 -0.68
N SER A 279 23.31 -14.97 0.18
CA SER A 279 23.20 -13.91 1.18
C SER A 279 23.30 -14.58 2.56
N PRO A 280 24.44 -14.48 3.26
CA PRO A 280 24.61 -15.09 4.57
C PRO A 280 23.54 -14.65 5.56
N TRP A 281 23.11 -13.38 5.46
CA TRP A 281 22.04 -12.88 6.30
C TRP A 281 20.69 -13.53 5.97
N LEU A 282 20.30 -13.56 4.68
CA LEU A 282 18.99 -14.08 4.25
C LEU A 282 18.89 -15.59 4.45
N ASP A 283 19.96 -16.34 4.19
CA ASP A 283 20.04 -17.77 4.48
C ASP A 283 19.84 -18.04 5.97
N SER A 284 20.51 -17.28 6.83
CA SER A 284 20.38 -17.39 8.28
C SER A 284 18.97 -17.02 8.73
N PHE A 285 18.36 -15.97 8.15
CA PHE A 285 17.01 -15.55 8.47
C PHE A 285 15.98 -16.64 8.13
N LEU A 286 16.02 -17.15 6.89
CA LEU A 286 15.13 -18.23 6.43
C LEU A 286 15.37 -19.53 7.22
N GLY A 287 16.63 -19.83 7.55
CA GLY A 287 17.01 -20.95 8.40
C GLY A 287 16.43 -20.83 9.81
N ASN A 288 16.52 -19.65 10.44
CA ASN A 288 15.92 -19.38 11.75
C ASN A 288 14.39 -19.49 11.71
N CYS A 289 13.74 -19.01 10.65
CA CYS A 289 12.30 -19.21 10.49
C CYS A 289 11.94 -20.69 10.32
N THR A 290 12.77 -21.47 9.65
CA THR A 290 12.52 -22.91 9.49
C THR A 290 12.74 -23.71 10.77
N GLN A 291 13.76 -23.36 11.56
CA GLN A 291 14.33 -24.26 12.59
C GLN A 291 14.22 -23.74 14.02
N VAL A 292 14.05 -22.43 14.22
CA VAL A 292 14.21 -21.78 15.53
C VAL A 292 12.94 -21.06 15.98
N VAL A 293 12.26 -20.37 15.08
CA VAL A 293 11.07 -19.56 15.40
C VAL A 293 9.84 -20.25 14.86
N GLU A 294 9.12 -21.00 15.70
CA GLU A 294 7.95 -21.81 15.32
C GLU A 294 6.85 -21.02 14.58
N GLU A 295 6.65 -19.75 14.95
CA GLU A 295 5.64 -18.88 14.35
C GLU A 295 6.11 -18.16 13.07
N CYS A 296 7.39 -18.28 12.68
CA CYS A 296 7.88 -17.75 11.42
C CYS A 296 7.79 -18.83 10.34
N ASP A 297 6.94 -18.65 9.34
CA ASP A 297 6.76 -19.60 8.24
C ASP A 297 7.42 -19.05 6.96
N PRO A 298 8.62 -19.53 6.60
CA PRO A 298 9.33 -19.06 5.42
C PRO A 298 8.68 -19.52 4.11
N SER A 299 7.65 -20.38 4.14
CA SER A 299 6.87 -20.74 2.95
C SER A 299 5.86 -19.66 2.55
N LEU A 300 5.46 -18.78 3.48
CA LEU A 300 4.60 -17.63 3.19
C LEU A 300 5.36 -16.54 2.41
N ILE A 301 6.69 -16.55 2.47
CA ILE A 301 7.55 -15.69 1.66
C ILE A 301 7.62 -16.27 0.25
N THR A 302 6.75 -15.77 -0.62
CA THR A 302 6.61 -16.31 -1.99
C THR A 302 7.55 -15.63 -2.99
N ARG A 303 8.19 -14.53 -2.61
CA ARG A 303 9.05 -13.71 -3.47
C ARG A 303 10.31 -13.27 -2.73
N ILE A 304 11.42 -13.13 -3.45
CA ILE A 304 12.70 -12.69 -2.89
C ILE A 304 13.01 -11.29 -3.37
N ALA A 305 13.17 -10.35 -2.44
CA ALA A 305 13.69 -9.01 -2.73
C ALA A 305 15.21 -8.99 -2.64
N PHE A 306 15.85 -8.20 -3.50
CA PHE A 306 17.29 -7.97 -3.46
C PHE A 306 17.61 -6.58 -4.02
N HIS A 307 18.76 -6.04 -3.61
CA HIS A 307 19.32 -4.80 -4.14
C HIS A 307 20.49 -5.10 -5.09
N PHE A 308 20.73 -4.19 -6.03
CA PHE A 308 21.89 -4.27 -6.92
C PHE A 308 22.55 -2.90 -7.05
N ASP A 309 23.83 -2.85 -6.72
CA ASP A 309 24.68 -1.69 -6.95
C ASP A 309 25.45 -1.85 -8.27
N VAL A 310 25.33 -0.84 -9.12
CA VAL A 310 25.98 -0.75 -10.42
C VAL A 310 27.46 -0.34 -10.29
N GLY A 311 27.84 0.32 -9.18
CA GLY A 311 29.17 0.87 -8.93
C GLY A 311 29.39 2.28 -9.51
N SER A 312 30.64 2.72 -9.56
CA SER A 312 31.04 4.13 -9.75
C SER A 312 31.14 4.64 -11.20
N SER A 313 30.72 3.89 -12.23
CA SER A 313 30.58 4.48 -13.58
C SER A 313 29.66 3.67 -14.49
N MET A 314 28.87 4.36 -15.32
CA MET A 314 28.05 3.77 -16.39
C MET A 314 28.54 4.28 -17.75
N ASP A 315 29.62 3.72 -18.28
CA ASP A 315 29.92 3.86 -19.72
C ASP A 315 29.33 2.66 -20.51
N ALA A 316 29.35 2.74 -21.84
CA ALA A 316 28.72 1.72 -22.70
C ALA A 316 29.37 0.33 -22.56
N GLU A 317 30.68 0.28 -22.28
CA GLU A 317 31.42 -0.97 -22.05
C GLU A 317 31.04 -1.56 -20.67
N ASN A 318 30.94 -0.71 -19.66
CA ASN A 318 30.52 -1.10 -18.32
C ASN A 318 29.03 -1.46 -18.23
N THR A 319 28.19 -0.94 -19.13
CA THR A 319 26.77 -1.29 -19.20
C THR A 319 26.58 -2.77 -19.57
N THR A 320 27.31 -3.28 -20.55
CA THR A 320 27.20 -4.70 -20.95
C THR A 320 27.65 -5.61 -19.82
N ALA A 321 28.81 -5.31 -19.22
CA ALA A 321 29.32 -6.06 -18.08
C ALA A 321 28.37 -5.99 -16.87
N MET A 322 27.75 -4.84 -16.61
CA MET A 322 26.73 -4.69 -15.56
C MET A 322 25.50 -5.56 -15.85
N VAL A 323 24.96 -5.54 -17.08
CA VAL A 323 23.82 -6.39 -17.45
C VAL A 323 24.17 -7.87 -17.27
N GLU A 324 25.39 -8.29 -17.65
CA GLU A 324 25.85 -9.66 -17.45
C GLU A 324 25.94 -10.03 -15.96
N ARG A 325 26.55 -9.16 -15.13
CA ARG A 325 26.61 -9.37 -13.67
C ARG A 325 25.23 -9.43 -13.03
N LEU A 326 24.33 -8.53 -13.40
CA LEU A 326 22.95 -8.53 -12.89
C LEU A 326 22.20 -9.78 -13.34
N THR A 327 22.34 -10.20 -14.60
CA THR A 327 21.71 -11.42 -15.13
C THR A 327 22.20 -12.65 -14.38
N GLN A 328 23.51 -12.79 -14.22
CA GLN A 328 24.11 -13.88 -13.44
C GLN A 328 23.59 -13.87 -12.01
N ARG A 329 23.55 -12.71 -11.36
CA ARG A 329 23.02 -12.58 -9.99
C ARG A 329 21.55 -12.98 -9.89
N ILE A 330 20.71 -12.56 -10.83
CA ILE A 330 19.31 -12.96 -10.92
C ILE A 330 19.18 -14.48 -11.02
N ASP A 331 19.93 -15.12 -11.92
CA ASP A 331 19.86 -16.57 -12.12
C ASP A 331 20.28 -17.32 -10.84
N ARG A 332 21.35 -16.87 -10.19
CA ARG A 332 21.88 -17.49 -8.97
C ARG A 332 20.95 -17.34 -7.77
N ILE A 333 20.40 -16.15 -7.54
CA ILE A 333 19.42 -15.92 -6.47
C ILE A 333 18.16 -16.77 -6.75
N HIS A 334 17.68 -16.80 -8.00
CA HIS A 334 16.49 -17.57 -8.35
C HIS A 334 16.69 -19.07 -8.11
N GLU A 335 17.83 -19.64 -8.51
CA GLU A 335 18.18 -21.04 -8.25
C GLU A 335 18.27 -21.33 -6.75
N ARG A 336 19.02 -20.50 -6.00
CA ARG A 336 19.28 -20.71 -4.57
C ARG A 336 18.01 -20.71 -3.74
N TYR A 337 17.13 -19.74 -3.94
CA TYR A 337 15.93 -19.55 -3.11
C TYR A 337 14.70 -20.26 -3.69
N GLY A 338 14.89 -21.40 -4.34
CA GLY A 338 13.83 -22.33 -4.70
C GLY A 338 12.94 -21.86 -5.85
N ALA A 339 13.52 -21.19 -6.85
CA ALA A 339 12.83 -20.65 -8.01
C ALA A 339 11.66 -19.68 -7.68
N ARG A 340 11.75 -19.00 -6.53
CA ARG A 340 10.81 -17.94 -6.18
C ARG A 340 10.97 -16.74 -7.13
N PRO A 341 9.89 -16.05 -7.52
CA PRO A 341 9.99 -14.81 -8.27
C PRO A 341 10.82 -13.75 -7.54
N LEU A 342 11.67 -13.05 -8.27
CA LEU A 342 12.56 -12.03 -7.72
C LEU A 342 12.01 -10.62 -7.89
N TRP A 343 12.29 -9.76 -6.93
CA TRP A 343 11.99 -8.33 -6.93
C TRP A 343 13.30 -7.56 -6.74
N LEU A 344 13.80 -6.94 -7.80
CA LEU A 344 14.88 -5.96 -7.71
C LEU A 344 14.26 -4.65 -7.21
N THR A 345 14.29 -4.42 -5.90
CA THR A 345 13.62 -3.28 -5.27
C THR A 345 14.45 -2.01 -5.39
N GLU A 346 15.78 -2.14 -5.43
CA GLU A 346 16.70 -1.02 -5.60
C GLU A 346 17.80 -1.36 -6.59
N LEU A 347 17.95 -0.46 -7.57
CA LEU A 347 19.07 -0.42 -8.49
C LEU A 347 19.76 0.93 -8.28
N ALA A 348 20.90 0.91 -7.61
CA ALA A 348 21.66 2.10 -7.25
C ALA A 348 22.90 2.24 -8.13
N CYS A 349 23.31 3.48 -8.34
CA CYS A 349 24.54 3.82 -9.04
C CYS A 349 25.10 5.09 -8.42
N ASP A 350 26.30 4.99 -7.83
CA ASP A 350 26.90 6.06 -7.04
C ASP A 350 27.25 7.31 -7.88
N GLU A 351 27.54 7.13 -9.17
CA GLU A 351 27.97 8.21 -10.08
C GLU A 351 27.29 8.16 -11.46
N CYS A 352 26.02 7.77 -11.53
CA CYS A 352 25.26 7.83 -12.78
C CYS A 352 24.85 9.29 -13.08
N GLN A 353 25.59 9.95 -13.96
CA GLN A 353 25.23 11.26 -14.52
C GLN A 353 24.46 11.15 -15.83
#